data_AF-A0A2U2DG30-F1
#
_entry.id   AF-A0A2U2DG30-F1
#
_cell.length_a   1.000
_cell.length_b   1.000
_cell.length_c   1.000
_cell.angle_alpha   90.00
_cell.angle_beta   90.00
_cell.angle_gamma   90.00
#
_symmetry.space_group_name_H-M   'P 1'
#
loop_
_entity.id
_entity.type
_entity.pdbx_description
1 polymer ?
#
loop_
_entity_poly.entity_id
_entity_poly.type
_entity_poly.pdbx_seq_one_letter_code
_entity_poly.pdbx_strand_id
1 'polypeptide(L)'
;MSCAQGSKATAVPGKSASLGDTRRSVAGHHQRICIHEAAHAVVLELSNMGRVTSVEVFDDGHDNFDAHDALGRTSSDCPVPALRTEQWFRWDIAISLAGMAGEELVFGGRSTTAGGSRGSDLASATDAAALMVARFGLGKQLSVFPDDTDRPVSKVLETSPRLRADVDHILRAEYARAKSLLKANFETLIILAQALKDERRLEGDLLKCLLEGLCPTDGSTNRLEFTG
;
A
#
# COMPACT_ATOMS: atom_id res chain seq x y z
N MET A 1 50.55 -26.44 -60.84
CA MET A 1 51.13 -25.26 -60.14
C MET A 1 50.44 -24.01 -60.65
N SER A 2 50.21 -23.03 -59.75
CA SER A 2 49.58 -21.70 -59.98
C SER A 2 48.04 -21.70 -60.02
N CYS A 3 47.37 -21.22 -58.95
CA CYS A 3 46.80 -19.86 -58.75
C CYS A 3 45.36 -19.75 -59.30
N ALA A 4 44.35 -19.08 -58.72
CA ALA A 4 44.10 -18.35 -57.47
C ALA A 4 42.58 -17.97 -57.43
N GLN A 5 42.09 -17.42 -56.29
CA GLN A 5 40.86 -16.62 -56.05
C GLN A 5 39.52 -17.39 -55.82
N GLY A 6 38.60 -17.03 -54.90
CA GLY A 6 38.39 -16.00 -53.85
C GLY A 6 37.29 -16.56 -52.88
N SER A 7 36.73 -15.91 -51.85
CA SER A 7 36.58 -14.51 -51.47
C SER A 7 35.98 -14.39 -50.04
N LYS A 8 36.42 -13.36 -49.32
CA LYS A 8 35.76 -12.51 -48.29
C LYS A 8 35.34 -13.03 -46.89
N ALA A 9 35.97 -12.39 -45.90
CA ALA A 9 35.54 -12.20 -44.52
C ALA A 9 34.69 -10.93 -44.36
N THR A 10 33.77 -10.92 -43.38
CA THR A 10 33.17 -9.71 -42.80
C THR A 10 33.09 -9.84 -41.29
N ALA A 11 33.72 -8.88 -40.60
CA ALA A 11 33.66 -8.66 -39.16
C ALA A 11 32.38 -7.90 -38.78
N VAL A 12 31.88 -8.11 -37.55
CA VAL A 12 30.86 -7.27 -36.90
C VAL A 12 31.44 -6.75 -35.57
N PRO A 13 31.30 -5.44 -35.24
CA PRO A 13 31.90 -4.84 -34.05
C PRO A 13 30.95 -4.88 -32.83
N GLY A 14 31.56 -4.79 -31.64
CA GLY A 14 30.89 -4.80 -30.34
C GLY A 14 30.09 -3.54 -30.01
N LYS A 15 29.17 -3.68 -29.06
CA LYS A 15 28.41 -2.59 -28.43
C LYS A 15 28.79 -2.48 -26.96
N SER A 16 29.33 -1.31 -26.60
CA SER A 16 29.46 -0.80 -25.24
C SER A 16 28.06 -0.48 -24.67
N ALA A 17 27.69 -1.09 -23.54
CA ALA A 17 26.50 -0.74 -22.78
C ALA A 17 26.81 0.39 -21.78
N SER A 18 25.95 1.40 -21.74
CA SER A 18 26.06 2.61 -20.94
C SER A 18 25.60 2.39 -19.49
N LEU A 19 26.48 2.63 -18.51
CA LEU A 19 26.18 2.64 -17.07
C LEU A 19 25.21 3.77 -16.60
N GLY A 20 24.69 4.60 -17.51
CA GLY A 20 23.87 5.77 -17.18
C GLY A 20 22.37 5.51 -17.01
N ASP A 21 21.86 4.37 -17.47
CA ASP A 21 20.42 4.08 -17.53
C ASP A 21 19.88 3.49 -16.20
N THR A 22 20.69 2.66 -15.54
CA THR A 22 20.31 1.96 -14.32
C THR A 22 20.10 2.90 -13.13
N ARG A 23 20.91 3.95 -12.99
CA ARG A 23 20.76 4.94 -11.89
C ARG A 23 19.47 5.77 -12.00
N ARG A 24 18.98 6.01 -13.23
CA ARG A 24 17.73 6.75 -13.48
C ARG A 24 16.51 5.88 -13.17
N SER A 25 16.59 4.59 -13.46
CA SER A 25 15.57 3.59 -13.11
C SER A 25 15.46 3.37 -11.59
N VAL A 26 16.59 3.20 -10.90
CA VAL A 26 16.64 2.94 -9.45
C VAL A 26 16.17 4.16 -8.65
N ALA A 27 16.50 5.39 -9.11
CA ALA A 27 15.99 6.62 -8.48
C ALA A 27 14.46 6.71 -8.51
N GLY A 28 13.81 6.15 -9.54
CA GLY A 28 12.35 6.08 -9.64
C GLY A 28 11.72 5.03 -8.70
N HIS A 29 12.43 3.94 -8.42
CA HIS A 29 11.95 2.89 -7.51
C HIS A 29 11.99 3.36 -6.05
N HIS A 30 13.09 3.98 -5.64
CA HIS A 30 13.23 4.49 -4.28
C HIS A 30 12.21 5.59 -3.97
N GLN A 31 11.99 6.53 -4.90
CA GLN A 31 10.97 7.56 -4.75
C GLN A 31 9.55 6.97 -4.67
N ARG A 32 9.29 5.87 -5.41
CA ARG A 32 8.01 5.17 -5.33
C ARG A 32 7.76 4.56 -3.96
N ILE A 33 8.77 3.94 -3.35
CA ILE A 33 8.68 3.39 -2.00
C ILE A 33 8.43 4.52 -0.98
N CYS A 34 9.12 5.65 -1.11
CA CYS A 34 8.88 6.79 -0.22
C CYS A 34 7.44 7.29 -0.29
N ILE A 35 6.87 7.37 -1.50
CA ILE A 35 5.46 7.73 -1.71
C ILE A 35 4.51 6.67 -1.13
N HIS A 36 4.86 5.40 -1.28
CA HIS A 36 4.09 4.29 -0.75
C HIS A 36 3.94 4.37 0.78
N GLU A 37 5.06 4.51 1.49
CA GLU A 37 5.06 4.61 2.95
C GLU A 37 4.44 5.93 3.44
N ALA A 38 4.73 7.05 2.77
CA ALA A 38 4.11 8.33 3.09
C ALA A 38 2.57 8.27 2.93
N ALA A 39 2.05 7.53 1.96
CA ALA A 39 0.62 7.38 1.76
C ALA A 39 -0.05 6.62 2.91
N HIS A 40 0.57 5.56 3.42
CA HIS A 40 0.10 4.86 4.63
C HIS A 40 0.01 5.81 5.82
N ALA A 41 1.07 6.59 6.07
CA ALA A 41 1.10 7.54 7.17
C ALA A 41 -0.02 8.59 7.08
N VAL A 42 -0.23 9.17 5.89
CA VAL A 42 -1.27 10.19 5.66
C VAL A 42 -2.68 9.63 5.88
N VAL A 43 -3.00 8.47 5.29
CA VAL A 43 -4.36 7.90 5.41
C VAL A 43 -4.62 7.40 6.84
N LEU A 44 -3.60 6.85 7.52
CA LEU A 44 -3.72 6.42 8.91
C LEU A 44 -4.00 7.62 9.83
N GLU A 45 -3.23 8.70 9.72
CA GLU A 45 -3.43 9.89 10.56
C GLU A 45 -4.84 10.49 10.32
N LEU A 46 -5.32 10.52 9.07
CA LEU A 46 -6.67 10.98 8.73
C LEU A 46 -7.80 10.05 9.21
N SER A 47 -7.51 8.76 9.44
CA SER A 47 -8.51 7.78 9.87
C SER A 47 -8.93 7.95 11.34
N ASN A 48 -8.10 8.63 12.15
CA ASN A 48 -8.21 8.68 13.61
C ASN A 48 -8.27 7.30 14.30
N MET A 49 -7.75 6.23 13.66
CA MET A 49 -7.64 4.91 14.28
C MET A 49 -6.47 4.80 15.26
N GLY A 50 -5.47 5.66 15.12
CA GLY A 50 -4.23 5.65 15.88
C GLY A 50 -3.34 6.81 15.47
N ARG A 51 -2.08 6.78 15.88
CA ARG A 51 -1.06 7.78 15.51
C ARG A 51 0.13 7.12 14.85
N VAL A 52 0.65 7.72 13.78
CA VAL A 52 1.90 7.25 13.17
C VAL A 52 3.06 7.50 14.12
N THR A 53 3.86 6.48 14.41
CA THR A 53 5.01 6.56 15.31
C THR A 53 6.33 6.66 14.55
N SER A 54 6.45 5.99 13.42
CA SER A 54 7.61 6.14 12.51
C SER A 54 7.31 5.70 11.09
N VAL A 55 8.04 6.26 10.13
CA VAL A 55 8.01 5.88 8.71
C VAL A 55 9.43 5.64 8.25
N GLU A 56 9.73 4.51 7.64
CA GLU A 56 11.09 4.11 7.26
C GLU A 56 11.14 3.47 5.87
N VAL A 57 12.22 3.70 5.12
CA VAL A 57 12.53 3.02 3.87
C VAL A 57 13.85 2.26 4.00
N PHE A 58 13.89 1.04 3.48
CA PHE A 58 15.07 0.17 3.57
C PHE A 58 15.90 0.23 2.29
N ASP A 59 17.22 0.08 2.43
CA ASP A 59 18.11 -0.13 1.29
C ASP A 59 18.13 -1.60 0.88
N ASP A 60 18.27 -1.85 -0.42
CA ASP A 60 18.47 -3.19 -1.02
C ASP A 60 19.73 -3.94 -0.50
N GLY A 61 20.52 -3.31 0.38
CA GLY A 61 21.87 -3.73 0.79
C GLY A 61 22.08 -4.11 2.26
N HIS A 62 21.06 -4.10 3.12
CA HIS A 62 21.23 -4.46 4.53
C HIS A 62 20.31 -5.59 4.98
N ASP A 63 20.92 -6.72 5.33
CA ASP A 63 20.62 -7.70 6.39
C ASP A 63 19.21 -7.75 7.00
N ASN A 64 18.15 -7.72 6.20
CA ASN A 64 16.81 -8.08 6.64
C ASN A 64 16.68 -9.61 6.65
N PHE A 65 17.37 -10.26 7.59
CA PHE A 65 17.27 -11.71 7.82
C PHE A 65 15.84 -12.12 8.29
N ASP A 66 15.03 -11.15 8.76
CA ASP A 66 13.71 -11.39 9.35
C ASP A 66 12.54 -10.61 8.71
N ALA A 67 12.77 -9.77 7.68
CA ALA A 67 11.70 -8.96 7.08
C ALA A 67 11.25 -9.49 5.72
N HIS A 68 10.00 -9.91 5.64
CA HIS A 68 9.26 -10.32 4.44
C HIS A 68 9.41 -9.36 3.25
N ASP A 69 10.43 -9.51 2.38
CA ASP A 69 10.62 -8.79 1.11
C ASP A 69 10.26 -7.28 1.11
N ALA A 70 10.26 -6.65 2.28
CA ALA A 70 9.66 -5.34 2.50
C ALA A 70 10.70 -4.26 2.21
N LEU A 71 10.32 -3.25 1.45
CA LEU A 71 11.20 -2.16 1.02
C LEU A 71 11.01 -0.89 1.87
N GLY A 72 10.03 -0.89 2.76
CA GLY A 72 9.73 0.17 3.72
C GLY A 72 8.79 -0.30 4.82
N ARG A 73 8.51 0.57 5.79
CA ARG A 73 7.60 0.31 6.88
C ARG A 73 7.02 1.59 7.48
N THR A 74 5.71 1.61 7.61
CA THR A 74 4.97 2.60 8.40
C THR A 74 4.51 1.96 9.70
N SER A 75 4.98 2.48 10.83
CA SER A 75 4.62 2.01 12.17
C SER A 75 3.66 2.98 12.85
N SER A 76 2.71 2.46 13.60
CA SER A 76 1.70 3.27 14.30
C SER A 76 1.31 2.65 15.64
N ASP A 77 0.88 3.49 16.57
CA ASP A 77 0.12 3.06 17.73
C ASP A 77 -1.37 3.11 17.39
N CYS A 78 -1.89 1.98 16.93
CA CYS A 78 -3.29 1.79 16.58
C CYS A 78 -3.90 0.74 17.53
N PRO A 79 -4.61 1.16 18.58
CA PRO A 79 -5.23 0.21 19.49
C PRO A 79 -6.28 -0.61 18.75
N VAL A 80 -6.18 -1.93 18.87
CA VAL A 80 -7.16 -2.85 18.32
C VAL A 80 -8.34 -2.93 19.29
N PRO A 81 -9.52 -2.38 18.96
CA PRO A 81 -10.63 -2.35 19.90
C PRO A 81 -11.21 -3.76 20.09
N ALA A 82 -11.76 -4.02 21.28
CA ALA A 82 -12.48 -5.26 21.56
C ALA A 82 -13.69 -5.45 20.63
N LEU A 83 -14.34 -4.34 20.26
CA LEU A 83 -15.43 -4.28 19.28
C LEU A 83 -14.97 -3.50 18.05
N ARG A 84 -14.89 -4.19 16.92
CA ARG A 84 -14.61 -3.58 15.61
C ARG A 84 -15.93 -3.29 14.90
N THR A 85 -16.17 -2.02 14.57
CA THR A 85 -17.33 -1.60 13.79
C THR A 85 -17.09 -1.77 12.29
N GLU A 86 -18.12 -1.66 11.47
CA GLU A 86 -17.96 -1.57 10.01
C GLU A 86 -16.96 -0.47 9.64
N GLN A 87 -17.09 0.71 10.26
CA GLN A 87 -16.21 1.85 9.99
C GLN A 87 -14.75 1.56 10.32
N TRP A 88 -14.47 0.76 11.35
CA TRP A 88 -13.12 0.33 11.70
C TRP A 88 -12.52 -0.51 10.57
N PHE A 89 -13.23 -1.53 10.08
CA PHE A 89 -12.75 -2.34 8.97
C PHE A 89 -12.57 -1.53 7.69
N ARG A 90 -13.51 -0.62 7.39
CA ARG A 90 -13.43 0.26 6.23
C ARG A 90 -12.15 1.09 6.24
N TRP A 91 -11.79 1.65 7.39
CA TRP A 91 -10.55 2.40 7.53
C TRP A 91 -9.30 1.52 7.51
N ASP A 92 -9.32 0.35 8.14
CA ASP A 92 -8.24 -0.65 8.09
C ASP A 92 -7.91 -1.04 6.63
N ILE A 93 -8.95 -1.25 5.82
CA ILE A 93 -8.85 -1.51 4.38
C ILE A 93 -8.31 -0.29 3.63
N ALA A 94 -8.84 0.92 3.91
CA ALA A 94 -8.40 2.15 3.23
C ALA A 94 -6.92 2.46 3.49
N ILE A 95 -6.46 2.26 4.74
CA ILE A 95 -5.05 2.39 5.13
C ILE A 95 -4.22 1.36 4.38
N SER A 96 -4.60 0.08 4.43
CA SER A 96 -3.89 -0.98 3.70
C SER A 96 -3.77 -0.70 2.20
N LEU A 97 -4.76 -0.05 1.58
CA LEU A 97 -4.74 0.29 0.15
C LEU A 97 -4.05 1.64 -0.15
N ALA A 98 -3.59 2.39 0.85
CA ALA A 98 -3.07 3.73 0.70
C ALA A 98 -1.77 3.76 -0.12
N GLY A 99 -0.82 2.84 0.13
CA GLY A 99 0.44 2.75 -0.60
C GLY A 99 0.23 2.66 -2.12
N MET A 100 -0.57 1.69 -2.56
CA MET A 100 -0.90 1.54 -4.00
C MET A 100 -1.71 2.71 -4.57
N ALA A 101 -2.54 3.38 -3.76
CA ALA A 101 -3.30 4.55 -4.19
C ALA A 101 -2.39 5.78 -4.40
N GLY A 102 -1.43 6.00 -3.49
CA GLY A 102 -0.43 7.06 -3.59
C GLY A 102 0.48 6.88 -4.79
N GLU A 103 0.92 5.65 -5.04
CA GLU A 103 1.71 5.32 -6.22
C GLU A 103 0.98 5.64 -7.53
N GLU A 104 -0.28 5.22 -7.65
CA GLU A 104 -1.06 5.50 -8.85
C GLU A 104 -1.32 7.00 -9.02
N LEU A 105 -1.57 7.72 -7.93
CA LEU A 105 -1.81 9.15 -7.94
C LEU A 105 -0.60 9.94 -8.45
N VAL A 106 0.61 9.56 -8.02
CA VAL A 106 1.85 10.31 -8.31
C VAL A 106 2.50 9.85 -9.62
N PHE A 107 2.51 8.55 -9.90
CA PHE A 107 3.23 7.98 -11.05
C PHE A 107 2.31 7.52 -12.19
N GLY A 108 0.99 7.62 -12.02
CA GLY A 108 0.01 7.17 -13.02
C GLY A 108 -0.10 5.64 -13.16
N GLY A 109 0.55 4.89 -12.27
CA GLY A 109 0.56 3.42 -12.30
C GLY A 109 1.00 2.82 -10.97
N ARG A 110 0.56 1.58 -10.74
CA ARG A 110 0.82 0.77 -9.53
C ARG A 110 2.04 -0.12 -9.75
N SER A 111 2.69 -0.53 -8.65
CA SER A 111 3.77 -1.52 -8.68
C SER A 111 3.42 -2.77 -7.86
N THR A 112 4.40 -3.68 -7.71
CA THR A 112 4.25 -4.93 -6.95
C THR A 112 4.42 -4.77 -5.45
N THR A 113 4.81 -3.58 -4.95
CA THR A 113 5.06 -3.29 -3.53
C THR A 113 3.89 -3.63 -2.61
N ALA A 114 2.66 -3.41 -3.07
CA ALA A 114 1.45 -3.64 -2.28
C ALA A 114 0.95 -5.10 -2.28
N GLY A 115 1.59 -6.03 -2.99
CA GLY A 115 1.04 -7.37 -3.21
C GLY A 115 2.06 -8.48 -3.41
N GLY A 116 1.58 -9.72 -3.53
CA GLY A 116 2.38 -10.89 -3.91
C GLY A 116 2.72 -11.85 -2.76
N SER A 117 2.82 -11.35 -1.53
CA SER A 117 3.07 -12.17 -0.34
C SER A 117 1.85 -12.23 0.60
N ARG A 118 1.79 -13.27 1.45
CA ARG A 118 0.89 -13.27 2.61
C ARG A 118 1.34 -12.16 3.56
N GLY A 119 0.41 -11.32 3.99
CA GLY A 119 0.69 -10.15 4.83
C GLY A 119 1.05 -8.87 4.06
N SER A 120 1.09 -8.91 2.73
CA SER A 120 1.14 -7.68 1.92
C SER A 120 -0.12 -6.84 2.12
N ASP A 121 0.00 -5.53 1.91
CA ASP A 121 -1.08 -4.54 1.95
C ASP A 121 -2.40 -5.00 1.31
N LEU A 122 -2.35 -5.44 0.05
CA LEU A 122 -3.54 -5.89 -0.67
C LEU A 122 -4.09 -7.19 -0.10
N ALA A 123 -3.23 -8.09 0.39
CA ALA A 123 -3.66 -9.31 1.06
C ALA A 123 -4.40 -8.98 2.38
N SER A 124 -3.81 -8.10 3.20
CA SER A 124 -4.41 -7.62 4.45
C SER A 124 -5.76 -6.92 4.22
N ALA A 125 -5.83 -6.03 3.24
CA ALA A 125 -7.09 -5.39 2.82
C ALA A 125 -8.14 -6.41 2.38
N THR A 126 -7.73 -7.41 1.58
CA THR A 126 -8.62 -8.47 1.08
C THR A 126 -9.14 -9.33 2.22
N ASP A 127 -8.27 -9.72 3.14
CA ASP A 127 -8.64 -10.52 4.31
C ASP A 127 -9.61 -9.76 5.22
N ALA A 128 -9.35 -8.48 5.50
CA ALA A 128 -10.26 -7.63 6.27
C ALA A 128 -11.65 -7.51 5.62
N ALA A 129 -11.71 -7.24 4.31
CA ALA A 129 -12.97 -7.20 3.55
C ALA A 129 -13.69 -8.56 3.55
N ALA A 130 -12.94 -9.66 3.44
CA ALA A 130 -13.48 -11.00 3.49
C ALA A 130 -14.10 -11.33 4.86
N LEU A 131 -13.45 -10.93 5.95
CA LEU A 131 -13.99 -11.05 7.30
C LEU A 131 -15.29 -10.25 7.47
N MET A 132 -15.34 -9.01 6.96
CA MET A 132 -16.55 -8.17 7.00
C MET A 132 -17.75 -8.90 6.39
N VAL A 133 -17.61 -9.41 5.16
CA VAL A 133 -18.74 -9.98 4.42
C VAL A 133 -19.07 -11.40 4.87
N ALA A 134 -18.06 -12.23 5.11
CA ALA A 134 -18.27 -13.67 5.30
C ALA A 134 -18.49 -14.02 6.77
N ARG A 135 -17.87 -13.32 7.73
CA ARG A 135 -17.95 -13.69 9.16
C ARG A 135 -18.84 -12.76 9.96
N PHE A 136 -18.82 -11.46 9.66
CA PHE A 136 -19.53 -10.47 10.47
C PHE A 136 -20.83 -9.96 9.85
N GLY A 137 -21.11 -10.30 8.59
CA GLY A 137 -22.34 -9.86 7.91
C GLY A 137 -22.40 -8.34 7.70
N LEU A 138 -21.23 -7.70 7.62
CA LEU A 138 -21.04 -6.26 7.40
C LEU A 138 -20.91 -5.91 5.92
N GLY A 139 -21.37 -6.81 5.05
CA GLY A 139 -21.49 -6.60 3.60
C GLY A 139 -22.94 -6.35 3.19
N LYS A 140 -23.22 -6.51 1.90
CA LYS A 140 -24.58 -6.47 1.34
C LYS A 140 -25.43 -7.67 1.75
N GLN A 141 -24.80 -8.74 2.23
CA GLN A 141 -25.45 -9.98 2.66
C GLN A 141 -25.38 -10.12 4.18
N LEU A 142 -26.47 -10.59 4.79
CA LEU A 142 -26.52 -10.90 6.24
C LEU A 142 -26.19 -12.36 6.56
N SER A 143 -26.10 -13.22 5.55
CA SER A 143 -25.69 -14.62 5.73
C SER A 143 -24.20 -14.70 6.02
N VAL A 144 -23.82 -15.40 7.09
CA VAL A 144 -22.43 -15.56 7.50
C VAL A 144 -22.01 -17.03 7.52
N PHE A 145 -20.70 -17.23 7.37
CA PHE A 145 -19.98 -18.48 7.44
C PHE A 145 -18.87 -18.30 8.47
N PRO A 146 -19.12 -18.64 9.76
CA PRO A 146 -18.10 -18.58 10.79
C PRO A 146 -16.89 -19.43 10.38
N ASP A 147 -15.67 -18.97 10.73
CA ASP A 147 -14.46 -19.75 10.45
C ASP A 147 -14.54 -21.10 11.18
N ASP A 148 -14.31 -22.15 10.41
CA ASP A 148 -14.06 -23.50 10.88
C ASP A 148 -12.68 -23.91 10.34
N THR A 149 -11.92 -24.69 11.11
CA THR A 149 -10.54 -25.08 10.79
C THR A 149 -10.44 -25.71 9.40
N ASP A 150 -11.48 -26.41 8.96
CA ASP A 150 -11.56 -27.07 7.66
C ASP A 150 -12.06 -26.15 6.51
N ARG A 151 -12.67 -25.01 6.87
CA ARG A 151 -13.32 -24.09 5.93
C ARG A 151 -12.94 -22.62 6.20
N PRO A 152 -11.69 -22.24 5.88
CA PRO A 152 -11.27 -20.84 5.96
C PRO A 152 -12.10 -19.97 5.01
N VAL A 153 -12.25 -18.69 5.36
CA VAL A 153 -12.96 -17.67 4.55
C VAL A 153 -12.54 -17.69 3.07
N SER A 154 -11.27 -17.93 2.75
CA SER A 154 -10.79 -18.02 1.36
C SER A 154 -11.53 -19.08 0.53
N LYS A 155 -11.78 -20.28 1.09
CA LYS A 155 -12.56 -21.34 0.44
C LYS A 155 -14.05 -20.98 0.32
N VAL A 156 -14.58 -20.23 1.28
CA VAL A 156 -15.96 -19.72 1.21
C VAL A 156 -16.11 -18.76 0.02
N LEU A 157 -15.15 -17.85 -0.16
CA LEU A 157 -15.13 -16.91 -1.27
C LEU A 157 -14.99 -17.62 -2.63
N GLU A 158 -14.18 -18.67 -2.73
CA GLU A 158 -14.04 -19.49 -3.95
C GLU A 158 -15.36 -20.07 -4.45
N THR A 159 -16.22 -20.47 -3.51
CA THR A 159 -17.50 -21.12 -3.81
C THR A 159 -18.68 -20.14 -3.85
N SER A 160 -18.45 -18.86 -3.56
CA SER A 160 -19.51 -17.85 -3.40
C SER A 160 -19.24 -16.60 -4.25
N PRO A 161 -19.64 -16.57 -5.54
CA PRO A 161 -19.43 -15.43 -6.44
C PRO A 161 -20.01 -14.11 -5.91
N ARG A 162 -21.13 -14.17 -5.18
CA ARG A 162 -21.77 -13.00 -4.57
C ARG A 162 -20.90 -12.37 -3.49
N LEU A 163 -20.28 -13.18 -2.63
CA LEU A 163 -19.39 -12.68 -1.58
C LEU A 163 -18.11 -12.11 -2.18
N ARG A 164 -17.52 -12.77 -3.20
CA ARG A 164 -16.38 -12.20 -3.94
C ARG A 164 -16.68 -10.84 -4.55
N ALA A 165 -17.84 -10.71 -5.20
CA ALA A 165 -18.25 -9.43 -5.80
C ALA A 165 -18.43 -8.33 -4.73
N ASP A 166 -18.84 -8.70 -3.52
CA ASP A 166 -18.99 -7.77 -2.40
C ASP A 166 -17.63 -7.34 -1.81
N VAL A 167 -16.70 -8.28 -1.65
CA VAL A 167 -15.29 -7.99 -1.30
C VAL A 167 -14.68 -7.00 -2.31
N ASP A 168 -14.77 -7.31 -3.60
CA ASP A 168 -14.27 -6.44 -4.67
C ASP A 168 -14.89 -5.03 -4.63
N HIS A 169 -16.18 -4.96 -4.31
CA HIS A 169 -16.89 -3.69 -4.19
C HIS A 169 -16.36 -2.85 -3.02
N ILE A 170 -16.15 -3.46 -1.85
CA ILE A 170 -15.58 -2.81 -0.66
C ILE A 170 -14.16 -2.33 -0.95
N LEU A 171 -13.31 -3.20 -1.50
CA LEU A 171 -11.92 -2.85 -1.85
C LEU A 171 -11.85 -1.67 -2.81
N ARG A 172 -12.69 -1.66 -3.86
CA ARG A 172 -12.74 -0.53 -4.81
C ARG A 172 -13.22 0.77 -4.17
N ALA A 173 -14.19 0.70 -3.27
CA ALA A 173 -14.70 1.87 -2.57
C ALA A 173 -13.63 2.48 -1.66
N GLU A 174 -12.96 1.66 -0.85
CA GLU A 174 -11.91 2.15 0.06
C GLU A 174 -10.63 2.55 -0.68
N TYR A 175 -10.29 1.89 -1.80
CA TYR A 175 -9.22 2.36 -2.70
C TYR A 175 -9.52 3.78 -3.23
N ALA A 176 -10.75 4.03 -3.69
CA ALA A 176 -11.18 5.34 -4.18
C ALA A 176 -11.18 6.40 -3.07
N ARG A 177 -11.56 6.00 -1.85
CA ARG A 177 -11.49 6.85 -0.66
C ARG A 177 -10.05 7.23 -0.33
N ALA A 178 -9.15 6.26 -0.22
CA ALA A 178 -7.72 6.50 0.05
C ALA A 178 -7.12 7.45 -1.00
N LYS A 179 -7.38 7.19 -2.29
CA LYS A 179 -6.94 8.06 -3.39
C LYS A 179 -7.48 9.49 -3.27
N SER A 180 -8.72 9.66 -2.83
CA SER A 180 -9.35 10.98 -2.65
C SER A 180 -8.73 11.75 -1.49
N LEU A 181 -8.49 11.08 -0.35
CA LEU A 181 -7.80 11.65 0.81
C LEU A 181 -6.37 12.10 0.46
N LEU A 182 -5.62 11.23 -0.23
CA LEU A 182 -4.26 11.54 -0.69
C LEU A 182 -4.24 12.68 -1.70
N LYS A 183 -5.22 12.76 -2.60
CA LYS A 183 -5.36 13.87 -3.54
C LYS A 183 -5.66 15.20 -2.84
N ALA A 184 -6.51 15.19 -1.82
CA ALA A 184 -6.80 16.39 -1.02
C ALA A 184 -5.58 16.86 -0.22
N ASN A 185 -4.68 15.94 0.13
CA ASN A 185 -3.47 16.20 0.92
C ASN A 185 -2.18 16.01 0.10
N PHE A 186 -2.24 16.29 -1.20
CA PHE A 186 -1.17 15.96 -2.14
C PHE A 186 0.15 16.65 -1.79
N GLU A 187 0.12 17.92 -1.38
CA GLU A 187 1.33 18.65 -1.01
C GLU A 187 2.02 18.01 0.20
N THR A 188 1.25 17.70 1.26
CA THR A 188 1.76 17.01 2.46
C THR A 188 2.36 15.65 2.11
N LEU A 189 1.69 14.87 1.25
CA LEU A 189 2.21 13.59 0.77
C LEU A 189 3.59 13.74 0.10
N ILE A 190 3.76 14.73 -0.78
CA ILE A 190 5.02 14.96 -1.49
C ILE A 190 6.11 15.44 -0.53
N ILE A 191 5.81 16.35 0.39
CA ILE A 191 6.76 16.86 1.38
C ILE A 191 7.23 15.72 2.29
N LEU A 192 6.30 14.90 2.78
CA LEU A 192 6.60 13.75 3.64
C LEU A 192 7.49 12.73 2.91
N ALA A 193 7.15 12.39 1.66
CA ALA A 193 7.94 11.44 0.87
C ALA A 193 9.33 12.00 0.52
N GLN A 194 9.48 13.31 0.30
CA GLN A 194 10.77 13.94 0.07
C GLN A 194 11.62 13.93 1.35
N ALA A 195 11.04 14.28 2.49
CA ALA A 195 11.73 14.18 3.78
C ALA A 195 12.15 12.73 4.08
N LEU A 196 11.29 11.75 3.78
CA LEU A 196 11.59 10.33 3.97
C LEU A 196 12.72 9.85 3.07
N LYS A 197 12.79 10.35 1.84
CA LYS A 197 13.88 10.07 0.92
C LYS A 197 15.23 10.60 1.43
N ASP A 198 15.22 11.78 2.06
CA ASP A 198 16.43 12.44 2.53
C ASP A 198 16.91 11.85 3.87
N GLU A 199 16.00 11.56 4.80
CA GLU A 199 16.30 11.11 6.16
C GLU A 199 16.25 9.58 6.34
N ARG A 200 15.63 8.85 5.39
CA ARG A 200 15.33 7.40 5.41
C ARG A 200 14.39 6.91 6.50
N ARG A 201 14.36 7.59 7.65
CA ARG A 201 13.46 7.33 8.77
C ARG A 201 12.96 8.64 9.34
N LEU A 202 11.64 8.75 9.49
CA LEU A 202 10.96 9.87 10.12
C LEU A 202 10.26 9.40 11.39
N GLU A 203 10.47 10.11 12.50
CA GLU A 203 9.82 9.84 13.79
C GLU A 203 9.80 11.10 14.66
N GLY A 204 9.18 11.00 15.84
CA GLY A 204 9.18 12.07 16.84
C GLY A 204 8.52 13.35 16.34
N ASP A 205 9.08 14.50 16.72
CA ASP A 205 8.44 15.80 16.46
C ASP A 205 8.52 16.22 15.00
N LEU A 206 9.56 15.81 14.26
CA LEU A 206 9.65 16.05 12.83
C LEU A 206 8.45 15.42 12.09
N LEU A 207 8.17 14.15 12.36
CA LEU A 207 7.03 13.45 11.76
C LEU A 207 5.70 14.12 12.14
N LYS A 208 5.52 14.49 13.42
CA LYS A 208 4.30 15.19 13.86
C LYS A 208 4.09 16.50 13.12
N CYS A 209 5.12 17.35 13.04
CA CYS A 209 5.06 18.62 12.33
C CYS A 209 4.68 18.43 10.86
N LEU A 210 5.18 17.38 10.20
CA LEU A 210 4.83 17.07 8.81
C LEU A 210 3.37 16.64 8.63
N LEU A 211 2.76 16.04 9.66
CA LEU A 211 1.38 15.53 9.61
C LEU A 211 0.33 16.51 10.16
N GLU A 212 0.72 17.57 10.87
CA GLU A 212 -0.20 18.55 11.48
C GLU A 212 -1.10 19.29 10.48
N GLY A 213 -0.67 19.44 9.22
CA GLY A 213 -1.39 20.16 8.18
C GLY A 213 -2.46 19.36 7.43
N LEU A 214 -2.77 18.13 7.86
CA LEU A 214 -3.69 17.25 7.14
C LEU A 214 -5.14 17.73 7.22
N CYS A 215 -5.78 17.79 6.05
CA CYS A 215 -7.18 18.16 5.88
C CYS A 215 -8.05 16.90 5.79
N PRO A 216 -8.95 16.65 6.76
CA PRO A 216 -9.95 15.60 6.63
C PRO A 216 -10.88 15.92 5.46
N THR A 217 -11.16 14.94 4.59
CA THR A 217 -12.28 15.10 3.65
C THR A 217 -13.56 14.92 4.45
N ASP A 218 -14.27 16.02 4.61
CA ASP A 218 -15.56 16.22 5.23
C ASP A 218 -16.57 15.13 4.83
N GLY A 219 -16.65 14.12 5.69
CA GLY A 219 -17.67 13.07 5.68
C GLY A 219 -18.33 13.05 7.05
N SER A 220 -19.35 13.88 7.21
CA SER A 220 -20.23 13.99 8.38
C SER A 220 -20.57 12.63 9.00
N THR A 221 -20.29 12.47 10.30
CA THR A 221 -21.18 11.70 11.17
C THR A 221 -21.64 12.62 12.28
N ASN A 222 -22.85 13.13 12.13
CA ASN A 222 -23.64 13.66 13.24
C ASN A 222 -23.80 12.49 14.22
N ARG A 223 -22.94 12.42 15.23
CA ARG A 223 -22.95 11.33 16.21
C ARG A 223 -23.78 11.82 17.39
N LEU A 224 -24.78 11.03 17.78
CA LEU A 224 -25.47 11.23 19.03
C LEU A 224 -24.44 11.08 20.15
N GLU A 225 -24.12 12.17 20.84
CA GLU A 225 -23.34 12.15 22.06
C GLU A 225 -24.21 11.52 23.15
N PHE A 226 -23.90 10.28 23.51
CA PHE A 226 -24.38 9.73 24.77
C PHE A 226 -23.46 10.27 25.88
N THR A 227 -23.91 11.31 26.56
CA THR A 227 -23.32 11.71 27.84
C THR A 227 -23.60 10.59 28.85
N GLY A 228 -22.56 9.86 29.23
CA GLY A 228 -22.59 8.93 30.36
C GLY A 228 -22.56 9.66 31.69
#